data_AF-A0A971C5Q4-F1
#
_entry.id   AF-A0A971C5Q4-F1
#
_cell.length_a   1.000
_cell.length_b   1.000
_cell.length_c   1.000
_cell.angle_alpha   90.00
_cell.angle_beta   90.00
_cell.angle_gamma   90.00
#
_symmetry.space_group_name_H-M   'P 1'
#
loop_
_entity.id
_entity.type
_entity.pdbx_description
1 polymer ?
#
loop_
_entity_poly.entity_id
_entity_poly.type
_entity_poly.pdbx_seq_one_letter_code
_entity_poly.pdbx_strand_id
1 'polypeptide(L)'
;REVGDFSDTLALLMETPEPFIDRVVGKMTEDLMVEGIDEFLQTAAEKGLLYCDYDIKEGFQDALGNTIIGAPLDYRVGRHLSGTLEAINWLNQFFPEKAMSVSFPGYAEIMENGTGKYLHDPSQADKSRVFEN
;
A
#
# COMPACT_ATOMS: atom_id res chain seq x y z
N ARG A 1 -15.65 -14.21 -3.44
CA ARG A 1 -16.72 -15.16 -3.78
C ARG A 1 -17.11 -16.00 -2.57
N GLU A 2 -16.19 -16.71 -1.93
CA GLU A 2 -16.53 -17.57 -0.76
C GLU A 2 -17.19 -16.85 0.44
N VAL A 3 -16.70 -15.68 0.85
CA VAL A 3 -17.22 -15.02 2.08
C VAL A 3 -18.66 -14.51 1.90
N GLY A 4 -19.02 -14.04 0.71
CA GLY A 4 -20.37 -13.51 0.43
C GLY A 4 -21.43 -14.58 0.19
N ASP A 5 -21.03 -15.81 -0.17
CA ASP A 5 -21.98 -16.90 -0.44
C ASP A 5 -22.52 -17.55 0.86
N PHE A 6 -21.81 -17.39 1.99
CA PHE A 6 -22.16 -17.98 3.28
C PHE A 6 -22.35 -16.96 4.42
N SER A 7 -22.33 -15.66 4.12
CA SER A 7 -22.57 -14.61 5.11
C SER A 7 -23.11 -13.33 4.48
N ASP A 8 -23.79 -12.50 5.28
CA ASP A 8 -24.22 -11.15 4.88
C ASP A 8 -23.06 -10.12 4.94
N THR A 9 -21.84 -10.56 4.62
CA THR A 9 -20.64 -9.73 4.70
C THR A 9 -20.58 -8.75 3.54
N LEU A 10 -20.32 -7.48 3.85
CA LEU A 10 -19.88 -6.50 2.86
C LEU A 10 -18.40 -6.73 2.57
N ALA A 11 -18.09 -7.12 1.33
CA ALA A 11 -16.72 -7.33 0.89
C ALA A 11 -16.21 -6.10 0.13
N LEU A 12 -15.12 -5.52 0.63
CA LEU A 12 -14.34 -4.51 -0.07
C LEU A 12 -13.00 -5.12 -0.48
N LEU A 13 -12.60 -4.86 -1.72
CA LEU A 13 -11.26 -5.18 -2.21
C LEU A 13 -10.57 -3.85 -2.55
N MET A 14 -9.36 -3.68 -2.03
CA MET A 14 -8.48 -2.56 -2.32
C MET A 14 -7.16 -3.12 -2.82
N GLU A 15 -6.60 -2.49 -3.84
CA GLU A 15 -5.35 -2.89 -4.45
C GLU A 15 -4.50 -1.64 -4.73
N THR A 16 -3.19 -1.84 -4.69
CA THR A 16 -2.17 -0.89 -5.15
C THR A 16 -1.20 -1.65 -6.05
N PRO A 17 -0.57 -0.98 -7.04
CA PRO A 17 0.46 -1.64 -7.85
C PRO A 17 1.58 -2.15 -6.93
N GLU A 18 1.94 -3.42 -7.04
CA GLU A 18 2.99 -4.06 -6.26
C GLU A 18 3.88 -4.91 -7.19
N PRO A 19 5.07 -4.40 -7.55
CA PRO A 19 6.01 -5.13 -8.40
C PRO A 19 6.37 -6.51 -7.84
N PHE A 20 6.49 -6.65 -6.51
CA PHE A 20 6.90 -7.89 -5.86
C PHE A 20 6.02 -9.11 -6.17
N ILE A 21 4.77 -8.92 -6.57
CA ILE A 21 3.85 -10.02 -6.92
C ILE A 21 3.42 -10.01 -8.40
N ASP A 22 4.00 -9.13 -9.21
CA ASP A 22 3.66 -9.03 -10.62
C ASP A 22 4.27 -10.20 -11.42
N ARG A 23 3.68 -10.49 -12.59
CA ARG A 23 4.06 -11.61 -13.44
C ARG A 23 5.39 -11.37 -14.17
N VAL A 24 5.72 -10.12 -14.48
CA VAL A 24 6.83 -9.78 -15.40
C VAL A 24 8.01 -9.11 -14.70
N VAL A 25 8.26 -9.44 -13.43
CA VAL A 25 9.33 -8.80 -12.64
C VAL A 25 10.57 -9.67 -12.49
N GLY A 26 11.65 -9.02 -12.04
CA GLY A 26 12.91 -9.64 -11.74
C GLY A 26 12.90 -10.47 -10.45
N LYS A 27 14.05 -10.52 -9.78
CA LYS A 27 14.24 -11.34 -8.58
C LYS A 27 13.48 -10.74 -7.40
N MET A 28 12.74 -11.58 -6.68
CA MET A 28 12.12 -11.23 -5.40
C MET A 28 13.18 -10.95 -4.35
N THR A 29 13.35 -9.67 -4.00
CA THR A 29 14.32 -9.16 -3.03
C THR A 29 13.62 -8.21 -2.07
N GLU A 30 14.24 -7.96 -0.92
CA GLU A 30 13.76 -6.97 0.04
C GLU A 30 13.70 -5.58 -0.59
N ASP A 31 14.70 -5.21 -1.39
CA ASP A 31 14.71 -3.94 -2.13
C ASP A 31 13.53 -3.83 -3.09
N LEU A 32 13.20 -4.89 -3.83
CA LEU A 32 12.01 -4.89 -4.70
C LEU A 32 10.72 -4.72 -3.89
N MET A 33 10.64 -5.33 -2.71
CA MET A 33 9.48 -5.19 -1.82
C MET A 33 9.36 -3.76 -1.27
N VAL A 34 10.46 -3.16 -0.85
CA VAL A 34 10.45 -1.85 -0.19
C VAL A 34 10.39 -0.71 -1.20
N GLU A 35 11.26 -0.71 -2.20
CA GLU A 35 11.39 0.38 -3.16
C GLU A 35 10.41 0.23 -4.34
N GLY A 36 10.01 -1.00 -4.68
CA GLY A 36 9.12 -1.24 -5.82
C GLY A 36 9.73 -0.80 -7.15
N ILE A 37 11.04 -0.97 -7.32
CA ILE A 37 11.78 -0.63 -8.53
C ILE A 37 12.21 -1.91 -9.24
N ASP A 38 11.75 -2.05 -10.48
CA ASP A 38 11.99 -3.19 -11.38
C ASP A 38 12.13 -2.75 -12.84
N GLU A 39 13.18 -3.23 -13.51
CA GLU A 39 13.53 -2.88 -14.89
C GLU A 39 12.66 -3.58 -15.95
N PHE A 40 12.15 -4.78 -15.63
CA PHE A 40 11.29 -5.52 -16.55
C PHE A 40 9.89 -4.89 -16.57
N LEU A 41 9.40 -4.48 -15.40
CA LEU A 41 8.16 -3.70 -15.28
C LEU A 41 8.30 -2.33 -15.92
N GLN A 42 9.46 -1.67 -15.81
CA GLN A 42 9.74 -0.43 -16.55
C GLN A 42 9.64 -0.65 -18.07
N THR A 43 10.21 -1.76 -18.57
CA THR A 43 10.13 -2.11 -19.99
C THR A 43 8.68 -2.35 -20.44
N ALA A 44 7.85 -2.94 -19.58
CA ALA A 44 6.42 -3.10 -19.83
C ALA A 44 5.67 -1.76 -19.82
N ALA A 45 6.02 -0.86 -18.91
CA ALA A 45 5.48 0.51 -18.83
C ALA A 45 5.75 1.30 -20.12
N GLU A 46 7.01 1.28 -20.59
CA GLU A 46 7.44 1.96 -21.84
C GLU A 46 6.71 1.42 -23.08
N LYS A 47 6.18 0.20 -23.02
CA LYS A 47 5.37 -0.43 -24.09
C LYS A 47 3.87 -0.20 -23.91
N GLY A 48 3.43 0.51 -22.88
CA GLY A 48 2.02 0.74 -22.58
C GLY A 48 1.27 -0.52 -22.17
N LEU A 49 1.95 -1.47 -21.52
CA LEU A 49 1.37 -2.77 -21.13
C LEU A 49 0.84 -2.81 -19.69
N LEU A 50 0.99 -1.72 -18.92
CA LEU A 50 0.54 -1.62 -17.55
C LEU A 50 -0.81 -0.91 -17.45
N TYR A 51 -1.57 -1.24 -16.41
CA TYR A 51 -2.85 -0.59 -16.06
C TYR A 51 -2.67 0.59 -15.09
N CYS A 52 -1.48 0.75 -14.53
CA CYS A 52 -1.14 1.80 -13.56
C CYS A 52 0.07 2.57 -14.06
N ASP A 53 0.18 3.83 -13.65
CA ASP A 53 1.38 4.61 -13.88
C ASP A 53 2.56 3.98 -13.14
N TYR A 54 3.70 3.90 -13.83
CA TYR A 54 4.93 3.34 -13.31
C TYR A 54 6.10 3.92 -14.09
N ASP A 55 7.02 4.58 -13.38
CA ASP A 55 8.28 5.03 -13.94
C ASP A 55 9.34 5.05 -12.85
N ILE A 56 10.46 4.36 -13.09
CA ILE A 56 11.60 4.31 -12.18
C ILE A 56 12.62 5.43 -12.45
N LYS A 57 12.47 6.17 -13.56
CA LYS A 57 13.42 7.20 -14.00
C LYS A 57 12.99 8.59 -13.53
N GLU A 58 11.87 9.08 -14.04
CA GLU A 58 11.36 10.44 -13.72
C GLU A 58 10.21 10.38 -12.71
N GLY A 59 9.56 9.22 -12.61
CA GLY A 59 8.38 9.02 -11.78
C GLY A 59 7.12 9.60 -12.40
N PHE A 60 6.04 9.51 -11.64
CA PHE A 60 4.75 10.08 -12.01
C PHE A 60 4.18 10.89 -10.86
N GLN A 61 3.26 11.80 -11.18
CA GLN A 61 2.60 12.63 -10.17
C GLN A 61 1.36 11.91 -9.65
N ASP A 62 1.22 11.83 -8.33
CA ASP A 62 -0.03 11.42 -7.72
C ASP A 62 -1.07 12.56 -7.75
N ALA A 63 -2.27 12.30 -7.22
CA ALA A 63 -3.36 13.27 -7.17
C ALA A 63 -3.08 14.49 -6.25
N LEU A 64 -2.05 14.44 -5.42
CA LEU A 64 -1.63 15.51 -4.52
C LEU A 64 -0.39 16.26 -5.03
N GLY A 65 0.16 15.87 -6.18
CA GLY A 65 1.36 16.48 -6.76
C GLY A 65 2.67 15.99 -6.15
N ASN A 66 2.69 14.79 -5.55
CA ASN A 66 3.93 14.13 -5.15
C ASN A 66 4.50 13.35 -6.33
N THR A 67 5.82 13.41 -6.52
CA THR A 67 6.54 12.54 -7.45
C THR A 67 6.72 11.16 -6.85
N ILE A 68 6.18 10.13 -7.49
CA ILE A 68 6.31 8.72 -7.12
C ILE A 68 7.26 8.03 -8.09
N ILE A 69 8.31 7.40 -7.58
CA ILE A 69 9.29 6.63 -8.36
C ILE A 69 9.00 5.15 -8.14
N GLY A 70 8.71 4.39 -9.21
CA GLY A 70 8.33 2.98 -9.11
C GLY A 70 7.01 2.79 -8.35
N ALA A 71 6.98 1.88 -7.37
CA ALA A 71 5.82 1.62 -6.51
C ALA A 71 6.24 1.33 -5.04
N PRO A 72 6.76 2.34 -4.33
CA PRO A 72 7.40 2.15 -3.04
C PRO A 72 6.39 1.78 -1.95
N LEU A 73 6.86 1.06 -0.92
CA LEU A 73 6.02 0.55 0.16
C LEU A 73 5.23 1.67 0.85
N ASP A 74 5.86 2.81 1.12
CA ASP A 74 5.19 3.96 1.77
C ASP A 74 4.01 4.47 0.96
N TYR A 75 4.16 4.57 -0.37
CA TYR A 75 3.07 4.93 -1.26
C TYR A 75 1.91 3.94 -1.18
N ARG A 76 2.23 2.64 -1.18
CA ARG A 76 1.23 1.55 -1.14
C ARG A 76 0.49 1.51 0.20
N VAL A 77 1.22 1.66 1.31
CA VAL A 77 0.68 1.69 2.68
C VAL A 77 -0.19 2.92 2.87
N GLY A 78 0.30 4.11 2.50
CA GLY A 78 -0.47 5.36 2.62
C GLY A 78 -1.80 5.28 1.89
N ARG A 79 -1.82 4.73 0.66
CA ARG A 79 -3.05 4.57 -0.13
C ARG A 79 -4.04 3.65 0.56
N HIS A 80 -3.56 2.52 1.08
CA HIS A 80 -4.41 1.56 1.78
C HIS A 80 -4.98 2.14 3.08
N LEU A 81 -4.18 2.85 3.87
CA LEU A 81 -4.66 3.46 5.11
C LEU A 81 -5.75 4.50 4.83
N SER A 82 -5.50 5.45 3.92
CA SER A 82 -6.51 6.45 3.56
C SER A 82 -7.75 5.84 2.90
N GLY A 83 -7.58 4.84 2.03
CA GLY A 83 -8.71 4.11 1.44
C GLY A 83 -9.55 3.37 2.49
N THR A 84 -8.90 2.75 3.47
CA THR A 84 -9.57 2.06 4.59
C THR A 84 -10.34 3.05 5.45
N LEU A 85 -9.75 4.21 5.78
CA LEU A 85 -10.42 5.25 6.54
C LEU A 85 -11.69 5.73 5.83
N GLU A 86 -11.59 5.94 4.52
CA GLU A 86 -12.72 6.38 3.72
C GLU A 86 -13.82 5.31 3.66
N ALA A 87 -13.45 4.03 3.51
CA ALA A 87 -14.40 2.93 3.58
C ALA A 87 -15.14 2.88 4.93
N ILE A 88 -14.44 3.12 6.04
CA ILE A 88 -15.04 3.19 7.37
C ILE A 88 -15.99 4.39 7.48
N ASN A 89 -15.61 5.56 6.93
CA ASN A 89 -16.48 6.73 6.91
C ASN A 89 -17.80 6.47 6.16
N TRP A 90 -17.73 5.83 4.99
CA TRP A 90 -18.93 5.43 4.24
C TRP A 90 -19.76 4.41 5.00
N LEU A 91 -19.14 3.40 5.62
CA LEU A 91 -19.85 2.42 6.44
C LEU A 91 -20.56 3.09 7.62
N ASN A 92 -19.92 4.04 8.29
CA ASN A 92 -20.53 4.82 9.36
C ASN A 92 -21.74 5.64 8.87
N GLN A 93 -21.69 6.15 7.64
CA GLN A 93 -22.80 6.89 7.04
C GLN A 93 -23.97 5.98 6.67
N PHE A 94 -23.70 4.79 6.12
CA PHE A 94 -24.73 3.83 5.71
C PHE A 94 -25.34 3.05 6.89
N PHE A 95 -24.54 2.79 7.94
CA PHE A 95 -24.92 2.01 9.12
C PHE A 95 -24.56 2.76 10.42
N PRO A 96 -25.24 3.88 10.73
CA PRO A 96 -24.90 4.70 11.89
C PRO A 96 -24.93 3.94 13.23
N GLU A 97 -25.74 2.88 13.33
CA GLU A 97 -25.84 2.02 14.51
C GLU A 97 -24.61 1.14 14.74
N LYS A 98 -23.76 0.98 13.72
CA LYS A 98 -22.49 0.23 13.77
C LYS A 98 -21.27 1.15 13.67
N ALA A 99 -21.47 2.46 13.86
CA ALA A 99 -20.42 3.43 13.62
C ALA A 99 -19.19 3.18 14.50
N MET A 100 -18.01 3.28 13.89
CA MET A 100 -16.72 3.15 14.56
C MET A 100 -15.95 4.46 14.53
N SER A 101 -15.25 4.78 15.61
CA SER A 101 -14.25 5.86 15.66
C SER A 101 -12.86 5.25 15.64
N VAL A 102 -12.04 5.65 14.67
CA VAL A 102 -10.68 5.13 14.47
C VAL A 102 -9.71 6.30 14.23
N SER A 103 -8.43 6.09 14.56
CA SER A 103 -7.36 7.05 14.30
C SER A 103 -6.08 6.30 13.98
N PHE A 104 -5.45 6.68 12.87
CA PHE A 104 -4.19 6.14 12.34
C PHE A 104 -3.68 7.12 11.26
N PRO A 105 -2.39 7.08 10.87
CA PRO A 105 -1.85 8.02 9.91
C PRO A 105 -2.52 7.91 8.53
N GLY A 106 -2.76 9.06 7.91
CA GLY A 106 -3.23 9.14 6.52
C GLY A 106 -2.11 9.14 5.49
N TYR A 107 -2.48 9.13 4.20
CA TYR A 107 -1.55 9.15 3.06
C TYR A 107 -0.49 10.25 3.17
N ALA A 108 -0.90 11.50 3.42
CA ALA A 108 0.04 12.62 3.52
C ALA A 108 1.06 12.44 4.65
N GLU A 109 0.61 11.93 5.81
CA GLU A 109 1.49 11.68 6.95
C GLU A 109 2.47 10.53 6.67
N ILE A 110 2.04 9.48 5.95
CA ILE A 110 2.92 8.39 5.52
C ILE A 110 3.94 8.89 4.49
N MET A 111 3.51 9.64 3.48
CA MET A 111 4.42 10.17 2.45
C MET A 111 5.47 11.13 3.02
N GLU A 112 5.12 11.90 4.06
CA GLU A 112 6.05 12.80 4.75
C GLU A 112 7.03 12.05 5.67
N ASN A 113 6.54 11.05 6.41
CA ASN A 113 7.28 10.49 7.54
C ASN A 113 7.85 9.08 7.29
N GLY A 114 7.37 8.40 6.26
CA GLY A 114 7.60 6.97 6.02
C GLY A 114 6.81 6.07 6.98
N THR A 115 6.57 4.83 6.55
CA THR A 115 5.85 3.82 7.34
C THR A 115 6.63 3.45 8.60
N GLY A 116 7.96 3.42 8.52
CA GLY A 116 8.85 3.03 9.61
C GLY A 116 8.65 3.84 10.91
N LYS A 117 8.26 5.12 10.81
CA LYS A 117 7.97 5.98 11.98
C LYS A 117 6.87 5.43 12.88
N TYR A 118 5.96 4.64 12.32
CA TYR A 118 4.79 4.09 13.02
C TYR A 118 4.99 2.65 13.48
N LEU A 119 6.16 2.06 13.21
CA LEU A 119 6.51 0.71 13.64
C LEU A 119 7.33 0.74 14.94
N HIS A 120 7.26 -0.34 15.71
CA HIS A 120 8.08 -0.49 16.90
C HIS A 120 9.54 -0.70 16.53
N ASP A 121 10.45 0.06 17.15
CA ASP A 121 11.88 -0.15 17.01
C ASP A 121 12.30 -1.45 17.74
N PRO A 122 12.73 -2.50 17.01
CA PRO A 122 13.12 -3.76 17.61
C PRO A 122 14.33 -3.62 18.54
N SER A 123 15.17 -2.60 18.37
CA SER A 123 16.32 -2.35 19.25
C SER A 123 15.90 -1.91 20.67
N GLN A 124 14.69 -1.36 20.80
CA GLN A 124 14.09 -0.92 22.07
C GLN A 124 13.10 -1.94 22.64
N ALA A 125 12.82 -3.02 21.91
CA ALA A 125 11.89 -4.06 22.34
C ALA A 125 12.56 -5.06 23.31
N ASP A 126 11.72 -5.79 24.05
CA ASP A 126 12.19 -6.94 24.82
C ASP A 126 12.79 -7.99 23.87
N LYS A 127 14.08 -8.30 24.05
CA LYS A 127 14.84 -9.23 23.20
C LYS A 127 14.21 -10.62 23.11
N SER A 128 13.44 -11.04 24.12
CA SER A 128 12.71 -12.33 24.08
C SER A 128 11.56 -12.36 23.06
N ARG A 129 11.17 -11.19 22.54
CA ARG A 129 10.08 -10.99 21.57
C ARG A 129 10.57 -10.50 20.21
N VAL A 130 11.88 -10.40 20.01
CA VAL A 130 12.51 -10.05 18.73
C VAL A 130 13.03 -11.33 18.10
N PHE A 131 12.60 -11.61 16.87
CA PHE A 131 13.01 -12.79 16.11
C PHE A 131 13.82 -12.31 14.91
N GLU A 132 15.02 -12.85 14.72
CA GLU A 132 15.85 -12.59 13.54
C GLU A 132 15.48 -13.58 12.43
N ASN A 133 15.47 -13.10 11.18
CA ASN A 133 15.21 -13.90 9.98
C ASN A 133 16.48 -14.60 9.48
#